data_AF-A0A1T5NH69-F1
#
_entry.id   AF-A0A1T5NH69-F1
#
_cell.length_a   1.000
_cell.length_b   1.000
_cell.length_c   1.000
_cell.angle_alpha   90.00
_cell.angle_beta   90.00
_cell.angle_gamma   90.00
#
_symmetry.space_group_name_H-M   'P 1'
#
loop_
_entity.id
_entity.type
_entity.pdbx_description
1 polymer ?
#
loop_
_entity_poly.entity_id
_entity_poly.type
_entity_poly.pdbx_seq_one_letter_code
_entity_poly.pdbx_strand_id
1 'polypeptide(L)'
;MSIRMPKIAGISMITIFSLLILFHLLIIAKVLPYSIVWGGRLKSPMEMYRLEAISVLVNVFFLLVVLGKRKILKLPANSKVLSLALWLMCLLFFVNTLGNLISTNKWEQLIFTPMTCILAVCSAILARTR
;
A
#
# COMPACT_ATOMS: atom_id res chain seq x y z
N MET A 1 -16.18 -21.54 -7.80
CA MET A 1 -16.02 -20.49 -6.75
C MET A 1 -14.83 -19.52 -6.97
N SER A 2 -14.01 -19.65 -8.04
CA SER A 2 -12.63 -19.12 -8.04
C SER A 2 -12.37 -17.76 -8.74
N ILE A 3 -13.29 -17.21 -9.56
CA ILE A 3 -13.01 -15.96 -10.33
C ILE A 3 -13.28 -14.68 -9.51
N ARG A 4 -14.15 -14.74 -8.49
CA ARG A 4 -14.56 -13.55 -7.72
C ARG A 4 -13.45 -13.03 -6.81
N MET A 5 -12.65 -13.92 -6.19
CA MET A 5 -11.66 -13.51 -5.19
C MET A 5 -10.53 -12.63 -5.77
N PRO A 6 -9.89 -12.95 -6.90
CA PRO A 6 -8.87 -12.08 -7.49
C PRO A 6 -9.43 -10.73 -7.94
N LYS A 7 -10.68 -10.70 -8.43
CA LYS A 7 -11.35 -9.45 -8.80
C LYS A 7 -11.58 -8.56 -7.59
N ILE A 8 -12.10 -9.14 -6.49
CA ILE A 8 -12.30 -8.42 -5.22
C ILE A 8 -10.97 -7.92 -4.67
N ALA A 9 -9.97 -8.80 -4.54
CA ALA A 9 -8.62 -8.42 -4.08
C ALA A 9 -8.04 -7.25 -4.88
N GLY A 10 -8.15 -7.32 -6.21
CA GLY A 10 -7.68 -6.27 -7.10
C GLY A 10 -8.43 -4.94 -6.94
N ILE A 11 -9.75 -4.96 -6.74
CA ILE A 11 -10.54 -3.74 -6.49
C ILE A 11 -10.20 -3.16 -5.12
N SER A 12 -10.09 -4.01 -4.09
CA SER A 12 -9.72 -3.59 -2.74
C SER A 12 -8.35 -2.91 -2.73
N MET A 13 -7.34 -3.51 -3.36
CA MET A 13 -5.99 -2.92 -3.45
C MET A 13 -5.99 -1.58 -4.18
N ILE A 14 -6.68 -1.47 -5.32
CA ILE A 14 -6.79 -0.19 -6.06
C ILE A 14 -7.43 0.89 -5.18
N THR A 15 -8.52 0.54 -4.49
CA THR A 15 -9.24 1.47 -3.61
C THR A 15 -8.34 1.93 -2.47
N ILE A 16 -7.69 0.98 -1.77
CA ILE A 16 -6.80 1.28 -0.64
C ILE A 16 -5.62 2.15 -1.09
N PHE A 17 -4.93 1.82 -2.17
CA PHE A 17 -3.79 2.63 -2.64
C PHE A 17 -4.21 4.02 -3.09
N SER A 18 -5.37 4.16 -3.75
CA SER A 18 -5.89 5.47 -4.14
C SER A 18 -6.20 6.34 -2.91
N LEU A 19 -6.82 5.75 -1.88
CA LEU A 19 -7.10 6.44 -0.62
C LEU A 19 -5.81 6.77 0.16
N LEU A 20 -4.81 5.88 0.15
CA LEU A 20 -3.51 6.14 0.78
C LEU A 20 -2.75 7.28 0.09
N ILE A 21 -2.76 7.33 -1.25
CA ILE A 21 -2.16 8.44 -2.00
C ILE A 21 -2.84 9.75 -1.59
N LEU A 22 -4.18 9.79 -1.58
CA LEU A 22 -4.92 10.98 -1.14
C LEU A 22 -4.58 11.36 0.30
N PHE A 23 -4.51 10.38 1.20
CA PHE A 23 -4.14 10.59 2.60
C PHE A 23 -2.75 11.22 2.76
N HIS A 24 -1.73 10.70 2.07
CA HIS A 24 -0.38 11.28 2.10
C HIS A 24 -0.35 12.69 1.50
N LEU A 25 -1.10 12.94 0.42
CA LEU A 25 -1.23 14.29 -0.15
C LEU A 25 -1.89 15.27 0.83
N LEU A 26 -2.88 14.82 1.62
CA LEU A 26 -3.49 15.65 2.67
C LEU A 26 -2.51 15.97 3.81
N ILE A 27 -1.60 15.06 4.15
CA ILE A 27 -0.51 15.33 5.12
C ILE A 27 0.48 16.35 4.55
N ILE A 28 0.89 16.19 3.29
CA ILE A 28 1.78 17.15 2.59
C ILE A 28 1.13 18.54 2.52
N ALA A 29 -0.18 18.59 2.25
CA ALA A 29 -0.97 19.82 2.25
C ALA A 29 -1.23 20.38 3.66
N LYS A 30 -0.75 19.72 4.71
CA LYS A 30 -0.94 20.06 6.15
C LYS A 30 -2.40 20.10 6.59
N VAL A 31 -3.31 19.47 5.84
CA VAL A 31 -4.71 19.28 6.24
C VAL A 31 -4.79 18.25 7.37
N LEU A 32 -3.92 17.23 7.32
CA LEU A 32 -3.78 16.21 8.37
C LEU A 32 -2.43 16.34 9.09
N PRO A 33 -2.38 16.07 10.40
CA PRO A 33 -1.15 16.13 11.17
C PRO A 33 -0.23 14.95 10.81
N TYR A 34 1.06 15.23 10.56
CA TYR A 34 2.04 14.18 10.23
C TYR A 34 2.46 13.30 11.41
N SER A 35 1.96 13.55 12.63
CA SER A 35 2.22 12.73 13.81
C SER A 35 1.49 11.37 13.78
N ILE A 36 0.51 11.19 12.89
CA ILE A 36 -0.26 9.95 12.75
C ILE A 36 0.45 8.90 11.88
N VAL A 37 1.57 9.27 11.25
CA VAL A 37 2.37 8.41 10.37
C VAL A 37 3.80 8.26 10.93
N TRP A 38 4.54 7.26 10.44
CA TRP A 38 5.95 7.01 10.80
C TRP A 38 6.19 6.88 12.31
N GLY A 39 5.27 6.24 13.02
CA GLY A 39 5.30 6.05 14.47
C GLY A 39 5.21 7.36 15.26
N GLY A 40 4.81 8.46 14.62
CA GLY A 40 4.85 9.80 15.20
C GLY A 40 6.28 10.33 15.44
N ARG A 41 7.28 9.77 14.75
CA ARG A 41 8.71 10.06 15.00
C ARG A 41 9.30 11.16 14.12
N LEU A 42 8.53 11.70 13.18
CA LEU A 42 8.97 12.79 12.31
C LEU A 42 9.29 14.03 13.13
N LYS A 43 10.52 14.56 12.99
CA LYS A 43 11.04 15.66 13.82
C LYS A 43 10.96 17.02 13.15
N SER A 44 10.75 17.07 11.83
CA SER A 44 10.72 18.33 11.08
C SER A 44 9.76 18.30 9.90
N PRO A 45 9.26 19.47 9.45
CA PRO A 45 8.49 19.58 8.21
C PRO A 45 9.24 19.09 6.97
N MET A 46 10.57 19.31 6.91
CA MET A 46 11.38 18.84 5.78
C MET A 46 11.45 17.32 5.72
N GLU A 47 11.61 16.67 6.88
CA GLU A 47 11.58 15.21 7.00
C GLU A 47 10.20 14.66 6.61
N MET A 48 9.13 15.30 7.05
CA MET A 48 7.76 14.99 6.62
C MET A 48 7.64 15.05 5.10
N TYR A 49 8.02 16.15 4.44
CA TYR A 49 7.89 16.26 2.99
C TYR A 49 8.65 15.17 2.24
N ARG A 50 9.87 14.84 2.68
CA ARG A 50 10.69 13.80 2.06
C ARG A 50 10.06 12.42 2.20
N LEU A 51 9.65 12.04 3.41
CA LEU A 51 9.13 10.71 3.67
C LEU A 51 7.72 10.54 3.10
N GLU A 52 6.87 11.56 3.17
CA GLU A 52 5.54 11.52 2.56
C GLU A 52 5.60 11.50 1.03
N ALA A 53 6.55 12.20 0.40
CA ALA A 53 6.77 12.10 -1.05
C ALA A 53 7.19 10.69 -1.46
N ILE A 54 8.06 10.03 -0.70
CA ILE A 54 8.43 8.62 -0.91
C ILE A 54 7.18 7.73 -0.75
N SER A 55 6.37 7.94 0.28
CA SER A 55 5.12 7.20 0.49
C SER A 55 4.16 7.33 -0.69
N VAL A 56 3.98 8.54 -1.23
CA VAL A 56 3.16 8.78 -2.44
C VAL A 56 3.72 8.00 -3.62
N LEU A 57 5.02 8.14 -3.92
CA LEU A 57 5.66 7.47 -5.06
C LEU A 57 5.54 5.95 -4.97
N VAL A 58 5.78 5.38 -3.79
CA VAL A 58 5.68 3.94 -3.56
C VAL A 58 4.24 3.44 -3.71
N ASN A 59 3.25 4.16 -3.18
CA ASN A 59 1.85 3.79 -3.34
C ASN A 59 1.36 3.94 -4.79
N VAL A 60 1.83 4.94 -5.53
CA VAL A 60 1.59 5.07 -6.98
C VAL A 60 2.17 3.88 -7.72
N PHE A 61 3.41 3.47 -7.41
CA PHE A 61 4.02 2.29 -7.99
C PHE A 61 3.20 1.03 -7.72
N PHE A 62 2.77 0.80 -6.48
CA PHE A 62 1.92 -0.33 -6.13
C PHE A 62 0.58 -0.31 -6.88
N LEU A 63 -0.04 0.85 -7.00
CA LEU A 63 -1.27 1.02 -7.76
C LEU A 63 -1.06 0.63 -9.25
N LEU A 64 0.03 1.08 -9.87
CA LEU A 64 0.37 0.72 -11.24
C LEU A 64 0.57 -0.79 -11.40
N VAL A 65 1.28 -1.45 -10.47
CA VAL A 65 1.46 -2.91 -10.49
C VAL A 65 0.11 -3.63 -10.50
N VAL A 66 -0.82 -3.22 -9.64
CA VAL A 66 -2.16 -3.84 -9.56
C VAL A 66 -2.97 -3.55 -10.84
N LEU A 67 -2.96 -2.31 -11.34
CA LEU A 67 -3.66 -1.94 -12.57
C LEU A 67 -3.13 -2.72 -13.78
N GLY A 68 -1.81 -2.89 -13.87
CA GLY A 68 -1.14 -3.70 -14.89
C GLY A 68 -1.51 -5.17 -14.77
N LYS A 69 -1.46 -5.76 -13.56
CA LYS A 69 -1.79 -7.19 -13.36
C LYS A 69 -3.25 -7.47 -13.71
N ARG A 70 -4.15 -6.52 -13.44
CA ARG A 70 -5.57 -6.60 -13.82
C ARG A 70 -5.84 -6.25 -15.29
N LYS A 71 -4.82 -5.91 -16.08
CA LYS A 71 -4.93 -5.48 -17.48
C LYS A 71 -5.84 -4.25 -17.68
N ILE A 72 -5.98 -3.41 -16.65
CA ILE A 72 -6.71 -2.13 -16.73
C ILE A 72 -5.84 -1.10 -17.43
N LEU A 73 -4.54 -1.09 -17.11
CA LEU A 73 -3.54 -0.24 -17.76
C LEU A 73 -2.56 -1.12 -18.53
N LYS A 74 -2.25 -0.74 -19.78
CA LYS A 74 -1.22 -1.40 -20.57
C LYS A 74 0.16 -0.95 -20.07
N LEU A 75 0.85 -1.83 -19.35
CA LEU A 75 2.23 -1.61 -18.92
C LEU A 75 3.18 -2.46 -19.78
N PRO A 76 4.42 -2.02 -20.02
CA PRO A 76 5.43 -2.79 -20.75
C PRO A 76 5.96 -4.02 -19.96
N ALA A 77 5.40 -4.31 -18.78
CA ALA A 77 5.78 -5.44 -17.94
C ALA A 77 4.95 -6.69 -18.25
N ASN A 78 5.61 -7.85 -18.33
CA ASN A 78 4.91 -9.13 -18.51
C ASN A 78 4.26 -9.62 -17.20
N SER A 79 3.37 -10.62 -17.31
CA SER A 79 2.62 -11.15 -16.16
C SER A 79 3.52 -11.72 -15.06
N LYS A 80 4.70 -12.29 -15.40
CA LYS A 80 5.64 -12.85 -14.43
C LYS A 80 6.29 -11.75 -13.59
N VAL A 81 6.70 -10.65 -14.21
CA VAL A 81 7.29 -9.49 -13.52
C VAL A 81 6.27 -8.87 -12.56
N LEU A 82 5.01 -8.72 -13.00
CA LEU A 82 3.94 -8.18 -12.15
C LEU A 82 3.59 -9.13 -10.99
N SER A 83 3.59 -10.45 -11.22
CA SER A 83 3.43 -11.45 -10.14
C SER A 83 4.57 -11.41 -9.13
N LEU A 84 5.82 -11.25 -9.60
CA LEU A 84 6.97 -11.10 -8.71
C LEU A 84 6.86 -9.84 -7.86
N ALA A 85 6.49 -8.70 -8.47
CA ALA A 85 6.26 -7.46 -7.74
C ALA A 85 5.17 -7.61 -6.66
N LEU A 86 4.06 -8.32 -6.96
CA LEU A 86 3.01 -8.61 -5.98
C LEU A 86 3.48 -9.52 -4.84
N TRP A 87 4.38 -10.47 -5.10
CA TRP A 87 5.00 -11.26 -4.02
C TRP A 87 5.90 -10.42 -3.12
N LEU A 88 6.69 -9.52 -3.70
CA LEU A 88 7.51 -8.58 -2.93
C LEU A 88 6.63 -7.63 -2.11
N MET A 89 5.52 -7.14 -2.67
CA MET A 89 4.52 -6.36 -1.95
C MET A 89 3.89 -7.17 -0.81
N CYS A 90 3.55 -8.44 -1.03
CA CYS A 90 3.03 -9.32 0.02
C CYS A 90 4.00 -9.41 1.20
N LEU A 91 5.29 -9.64 0.93
CA LEU A 91 6.31 -9.69 1.97
C LEU A 91 6.45 -8.35 2.70
N LEU A 92 6.50 -7.25 1.95
CA LEU A 92 6.59 -5.90 2.51
C LEU A 92 5.41 -5.61 3.44
N PHE A 93 4.18 -5.87 3.01
CA PHE A 93 2.99 -5.61 3.83
C PHE A 93 2.87 -6.56 5.03
N PHE A 94 3.37 -7.78 4.91
CA PHE A 94 3.49 -8.67 6.06
C PHE A 94 4.44 -8.09 7.10
N VAL A 95 5.63 -7.63 6.68
CA VAL A 95 6.58 -6.95 7.58
C VAL A 95 5.99 -5.66 8.15
N ASN A 96 5.28 -4.86 7.36
CA ASN A 96 4.58 -3.66 7.85
C ASN A 96 3.51 -4.00 8.88
N THR A 97 2.80 -5.12 8.71
CA THR A 97 1.81 -5.57 9.70
C THR A 97 2.47 -5.88 11.04
N LEU A 98 3.62 -6.57 11.02
CA LEU A 98 4.42 -6.81 12.22
C LEU A 98 4.91 -5.49 12.84
N GLY A 99 5.40 -4.56 12.01
CA GLY A 99 5.84 -3.22 12.44
C GLY A 99 4.72 -2.42 13.10
N ASN A 100 3.51 -2.44 12.53
CA ASN A 100 2.35 -1.74 13.08
C ASN A 100 1.87 -2.38 14.38
N LEU A 101 1.93 -3.72 14.53
CA LEU A 101 1.59 -4.42 15.77
C LEU A 101 2.51 -4.05 16.93
N ILE A 102 3.80 -3.83 16.67
CA ILE A 102 4.79 -3.43 17.69
C ILE A 102 4.90 -1.92 17.86
N SER A 103 4.20 -1.12 17.06
CA SER A 103 4.27 0.33 17.13
C SER A 103 3.67 0.86 18.43
N THR A 104 4.20 1.95 18.96
CA THR A 104 3.60 2.67 20.11
C THR A 104 2.48 3.62 19.70
N ASN A 105 2.23 3.80 18.39
CA ASN A 105 1.20 4.69 17.87
C ASN A 105 -0.14 3.97 17.68
N LYS A 106 -1.19 4.44 18.36
CA LYS A 106 -2.53 3.85 18.33
C LYS A 106 -3.16 3.84 16.93
N TRP A 107 -2.88 4.86 16.11
CA TRP A 107 -3.41 4.93 14.75
C TRP A 107 -2.82 3.83 13.86
N GLU A 108 -1.53 3.54 14.03
CA GLU A 108 -0.86 2.48 13.29
C GLU A 108 -1.38 1.10 13.70
N GLN A 109 -1.56 0.87 15.01
CA GLN A 109 -2.14 -0.37 15.51
C GLN A 109 -3.57 -0.59 15.02
N LEU A 110 -4.44 0.41 15.14
CA LEU A 110 -5.89 0.24 14.92
C LEU A 110 -6.29 0.28 13.44
N ILE A 111 -5.66 1.14 12.64
CA ILE A 111 -6.04 1.36 11.24
C ILE A 111 -5.05 0.72 10.28
N PHE A 112 -3.75 0.98 10.45
CA PHE A 112 -2.77 0.50 9.46
C PHE A 112 -2.49 -1.00 9.59
N THR A 113 -2.54 -1.60 10.78
CA THR A 113 -2.39 -3.06 10.94
C THR A 113 -3.42 -3.87 10.13
N PRO A 114 -4.75 -3.69 10.31
CA PRO A 114 -5.71 -4.46 9.52
C PRO A 114 -5.58 -4.14 8.02
N MET A 115 -5.27 -2.89 7.67
CA MET A 115 -5.06 -2.49 6.29
C MET A 115 -3.86 -3.22 5.64
N THR A 116 -2.70 -3.24 6.28
CA THR A 116 -1.50 -3.92 5.74
C THR A 116 -1.70 -5.44 5.72
N CYS A 117 -2.43 -6.00 6.68
CA CYS A 117 -2.81 -7.41 6.67
C CYS A 117 -3.67 -7.75 5.43
N ILE A 118 -4.70 -6.94 5.17
CA ILE A 118 -5.55 -7.08 3.96
C ILE A 118 -4.71 -6.95 2.69
N LEU A 119 -3.81 -5.97 2.62
CA LEU A 119 -2.94 -5.76 1.46
C LEU A 119 -1.98 -6.94 1.24
N ALA A 120 -1.42 -7.53 2.30
CA ALA A 120 -0.56 -8.72 2.20
C ALA A 120 -1.33 -9.89 1.59
N VAL A 121 -2.52 -10.21 2.14
CA VAL A 121 -3.37 -11.29 1.65
C VAL A 121 -3.82 -11.05 0.21
N CYS A 122 -4.30 -9.84 -0.11
CA CYS A 122 -4.75 -9.50 -1.46
C CYS A 122 -3.61 -9.59 -2.48
N SER A 123 -2.39 -9.17 -2.10
CA SER A 123 -1.21 -9.28 -2.94
C SER A 123 -0.90 -10.74 -3.27
N ALA A 124 -0.92 -11.63 -2.28
CA ALA A 124 -0.71 -13.07 -2.50
C ALA A 124 -1.79 -13.70 -3.38
N ILE A 125 -3.06 -13.32 -3.21
CA ILE A 125 -4.16 -13.79 -4.07
C ILE A 125 -3.92 -13.37 -5.53
N LEU A 126 -3.58 -12.10 -5.75
CA LEU A 126 -3.41 -11.57 -7.10
C LEU A 126 -2.12 -12.08 -7.75
N ALA A 127 -1.04 -12.29 -6.97
CA ALA A 127 0.23 -12.82 -7.46
C ALA A 127 0.10 -14.22 -8.08
N ARG A 128 -0.78 -15.05 -7.53
CA ARG A 128 -1.06 -16.43 -7.98
C ARG A 128 -1.88 -16.52 -9.28
N THR A 129 -2.42 -15.39 -9.75
CA THR A 129 -3.20 -15.37 -11.00
C THR A 129 -2.27 -15.42 -12.20
N ARG A 130 -2.68 -16.13 -13.26
CA ARG A 130 -1.92 -16.25 -14.52
C ARG A 130 -1.88 -14.93 -15.27
#